data_AF-A0A3S0D496-F1
#
_entry.id   AF-A0A3S0D496-F1
#
_cell.length_a   1.000
_cell.length_b   1.000
_cell.length_c   1.000
_cell.angle_alpha   90.00
_cell.angle_beta   90.00
_cell.angle_gamma   90.00
#
_symmetry.space_group_name_H-M   'P 1'
#
loop_
_entity.id
_entity.type
_entity.pdbx_description
1 polymer ?
#
loop_
_entity_poly.entity_id
_entity_poly.type
_entity_poly.pdbx_seq_one_letter_code
_entity_poly.pdbx_strand_id
1 'polypeptide(L)'
;MILLIDNYDSFTYNLYQAFVVAGAEVEVVRNDKITLSEIQNLSNLEGIVLSPGPGHPHQAGICIDVIKTFGSHVPIFGVCLGHQAIGAAFGGTVDLADRVLHGKPSLIFHNRGVLFKQVHLPFTAARYHSLVVKKFDLPTVLSVEAEDAEGNIMALAHREYPIFGVQ
;
A
#
# COMPACT_ATOMS: atom_id res chain seq x y z
N MET A 1 -15.57 -2.38 -10.19
CA MET A 1 -14.90 -1.08 -9.98
C MET A 1 -13.85 -1.17 -8.88
N ILE A 2 -12.71 -0.50 -9.07
CA ILE A 2 -11.69 -0.24 -8.05
C ILE A 2 -11.97 1.10 -7.37
N LEU A 3 -12.00 1.11 -6.04
CA LEU A 3 -12.05 2.35 -5.25
C LEU A 3 -10.62 2.80 -4.91
N LEU A 4 -10.17 3.92 -5.46
CA LEU A 4 -8.88 4.53 -5.15
C LEU A 4 -9.08 5.62 -4.08
N ILE A 5 -8.63 5.35 -2.86
CA ILE A 5 -8.65 6.31 -1.76
C ILE A 5 -7.41 7.20 -1.83
N ASP A 6 -7.64 8.46 -2.18
CA ASP A 6 -6.64 9.52 -2.30
C ASP A 6 -6.28 10.13 -0.93
N ASN A 7 -5.03 10.00 -0.55
CA ASN A 7 -4.44 10.64 0.63
C ASN A 7 -3.82 12.01 0.29
N TYR A 8 -4.42 12.74 -0.66
CA TYR A 8 -4.00 14.05 -1.12
C TYR A 8 -2.60 14.04 -1.78
N ASP A 9 -2.32 13.00 -2.58
CA ASP A 9 -1.01 12.84 -3.22
C ASP A 9 -1.00 13.25 -4.70
N SER A 10 0.13 13.82 -5.11
CA SER A 10 0.35 14.24 -6.49
C SER A 10 0.42 13.07 -7.49
N PHE A 11 0.70 11.84 -7.05
CA PHE A 11 0.79 10.65 -7.90
C PHE A 11 -0.49 9.81 -7.93
N THR A 12 -1.55 10.19 -7.21
CA THR A 12 -2.84 9.48 -7.23
C THR A 12 -3.35 9.27 -8.66
N TYR A 13 -3.26 10.28 -9.52
CA TYR A 13 -3.74 10.16 -10.90
C TYR A 13 -2.83 9.33 -11.82
N ASN A 14 -1.56 9.13 -11.46
CA ASN A 14 -0.71 8.16 -12.15
C ASN A 14 -1.17 6.73 -11.86
N LEU A 15 -1.57 6.45 -10.60
CA LEU A 15 -2.16 5.16 -10.23
C LEU A 15 -3.51 4.97 -10.92
N TYR A 16 -4.39 5.97 -10.86
CA TYR A 16 -5.68 5.95 -11.59
C TYR A 16 -5.48 5.58 -13.05
N GLN A 17 -4.56 6.27 -13.75
CA GLN A 17 -4.29 6.00 -15.16
C GLN A 17 -3.75 4.59 -15.39
N ALA A 18 -2.86 4.09 -14.53
CA ALA A 18 -2.33 2.73 -14.67
C ALA A 18 -3.44 1.67 -14.58
N PHE A 19 -4.37 1.81 -13.63
CA PHE A 19 -5.51 0.91 -13.49
C PHE A 19 -6.50 1.02 -14.65
N VAL A 20 -6.82 2.24 -15.10
CA VAL A 20 -7.71 2.45 -16.26
C VAL A 20 -7.11 1.87 -17.54
N VAL A 21 -5.81 2.05 -17.77
CA VAL A 21 -5.11 1.45 -18.93
C VAL A 21 -5.09 -0.09 -18.84
N ALA A 22 -5.07 -0.65 -17.64
CA ALA A 22 -5.23 -2.09 -17.42
C ALA A 22 -6.69 -2.58 -17.58
N GLY A 23 -7.64 -1.69 -17.89
CA GLY A 23 -9.04 -2.01 -18.14
C GLY A 23 -9.95 -1.94 -16.92
N ALA A 24 -9.48 -1.45 -15.78
CA ALA A 24 -10.31 -1.28 -14.60
C ALA A 24 -11.16 0.00 -14.67
N GLU A 25 -12.41 -0.10 -14.23
CA GLU A 25 -13.20 1.07 -13.85
C GLU A 25 -12.72 1.56 -12.47
N VAL A 26 -12.35 2.84 -12.34
CA VAL A 26 -11.76 3.39 -11.11
C VAL A 26 -12.54 4.61 -10.65
N GLU A 27 -12.93 4.62 -9.38
CA GLU A 27 -13.49 5.79 -8.69
C GLU A 27 -12.45 6.33 -7.70
N VAL A 28 -12.17 7.63 -7.76
CA VAL A 28 -11.21 8.29 -6.85
C VAL A 28 -11.97 9.12 -5.82
N VAL A 29 -11.74 8.82 -4.55
CA VAL A 29 -12.33 9.55 -3.42
C VAL A 29 -11.24 9.90 -2.41
N ARG A 30 -11.36 11.06 -1.76
CA ARG A 30 -10.40 11.44 -0.71
C ARG A 30 -10.68 10.67 0.58
N ASN A 31 -9.61 10.43 1.35
CA ASN A 31 -9.65 9.67 2.61
C ASN A 31 -10.56 10.25 3.72
N ASP A 32 -11.08 11.47 3.53
CA ASP A 32 -11.98 12.18 4.44
C ASP A 32 -13.35 12.50 3.80
N LYS A 33 -13.63 11.98 2.59
CA LYS A 33 -14.85 12.25 1.82
C LYS A 33 -15.72 11.03 1.56
N ILE A 34 -15.36 9.88 2.13
CA ILE A 34 -16.15 8.66 2.09
C ILE A 34 -16.14 8.01 3.48
N THR A 35 -17.20 7.30 3.81
CA THR A 35 -17.37 6.55 5.06
C THR A 35 -17.32 5.06 4.81
N LEU A 36 -17.03 4.26 5.84
CA LEU A 36 -17.06 2.80 5.75
C LEU A 36 -18.45 2.29 5.32
N SER A 37 -19.52 2.94 5.78
CA SER A 37 -20.90 2.57 5.40
C SER A 37 -21.14 2.79 3.90
N GLU A 38 -20.66 3.90 3.34
CA GLU A 38 -20.76 4.15 1.90
C GLU A 38 -19.98 3.12 1.08
N ILE A 39 -18.76 2.77 1.51
CA ILE A 39 -17.96 1.72 0.86
C ILE A 39 -18.68 0.37 0.90
N GLN A 40 -19.26 0.00 2.05
CA GLN A 40 -20.01 -1.25 2.23
C GLN A 40 -21.22 -1.36 1.29
N ASN A 41 -21.81 -0.22 0.88
CA ASN A 41 -22.98 -0.17 0.01
C ASN A 41 -22.62 -0.15 -1.49
N LEU A 42 -21.34 -0.13 -1.85
CA LEU A 42 -20.90 -0.23 -3.25
C LEU A 42 -21.08 -1.67 -3.76
N SER A 43 -22.11 -1.89 -4.57
CA SER A 43 -22.49 -3.22 -5.06
C SER A 43 -21.54 -3.82 -6.10
N ASN A 44 -20.71 -2.99 -6.75
CA ASN A 44 -19.76 -3.35 -7.80
C ASN A 44 -18.29 -3.21 -7.38
N LEU A 45 -18.00 -3.17 -6.07
CA LEU A 45 -16.64 -3.03 -5.55
C LEU A 45 -15.82 -4.31 -5.76
N GLU A 46 -14.73 -4.22 -6.51
CA GLU A 46 -13.84 -5.34 -6.84
C GLU A 46 -12.50 -5.27 -6.08
N GLY A 47 -12.12 -4.09 -5.61
CA GLY A 47 -10.88 -3.88 -4.88
C GLY A 47 -10.74 -2.44 -4.38
N ILE A 48 -9.88 -2.25 -3.39
CA ILE A 48 -9.57 -0.93 -2.82
C ILE A 48 -8.08 -0.67 -2.98
N VAL A 49 -7.73 0.52 -3.47
CA VAL A 49 -6.35 0.99 -3.55
C VAL A 49 -6.19 2.16 -2.60
N LEU A 50 -5.15 2.12 -1.76
CA LEU A 50 -4.78 3.21 -0.87
C LEU A 50 -3.57 3.94 -1.46
N SER A 51 -3.76 5.20 -1.85
CA SER A 51 -2.71 5.96 -2.54
C SER A 51 -1.53 6.30 -1.61
N PRO A 52 -0.39 6.76 -2.18
CA PRO A 52 0.61 7.50 -1.44
C PRO A 52 0.00 8.75 -0.80
N GLY A 53 0.77 9.41 0.07
CA GLY A 53 0.38 10.68 0.68
C GLY A 53 1.41 11.18 1.68
N PRO A 54 1.31 12.44 2.11
CA PRO A 54 2.16 12.99 3.14
C PRO A 54 1.77 12.49 4.53
N GLY A 55 2.68 12.64 5.50
CA GLY A 55 2.40 12.43 6.92
C GLY A 55 2.54 10.97 7.37
N HIS A 56 1.90 10.66 8.50
CA HIS A 56 1.97 9.35 9.15
C HIS A 56 0.67 8.55 8.89
N PRO A 57 0.70 7.21 8.75
CA PRO A 57 -0.51 6.41 8.49
C PRO A 57 -1.64 6.58 9.51
N HIS A 58 -1.33 6.89 10.78
CA HIS A 58 -2.34 7.21 11.80
C HIS A 58 -3.11 8.51 11.56
N GLN A 59 -2.68 9.33 10.60
CA GLN A 59 -3.33 10.57 10.19
C GLN A 59 -3.95 10.45 8.79
N ALA A 60 -3.89 9.27 8.15
CA ALA A 60 -4.34 9.03 6.78
C ALA A 60 -5.86 8.78 6.69
N GLY A 61 -6.67 9.60 7.36
CA GLY A 61 -8.13 9.50 7.37
C GLY A 61 -8.62 8.10 7.74
N ILE A 62 -9.52 7.55 6.92
CA ILE A 62 -10.15 6.23 7.17
C ILE A 62 -9.28 5.02 6.79
N CYS A 63 -8.06 5.19 6.29
CA CYS A 63 -7.30 4.11 5.65
C CYS A 63 -7.10 2.87 6.55
N ILE A 64 -6.73 3.06 7.82
CA ILE A 64 -6.54 1.95 8.76
C ILE A 64 -7.86 1.21 9.01
N ASP A 65 -8.96 1.95 9.15
CA ASP A 65 -10.27 1.36 9.38
C ASP A 65 -10.75 0.59 8.15
N VAL A 66 -10.51 1.11 6.95
CA VAL A 66 -10.77 0.40 5.68
C VAL A 66 -10.04 -0.93 5.64
N ILE A 67 -8.75 -0.96 6.00
CA ILE A 67 -7.96 -2.20 6.02
C ILE A 67 -8.56 -3.22 6.99
N LYS A 68 -8.90 -2.78 8.20
CA LYS A 68 -9.46 -3.65 9.26
C LYS A 68 -10.86 -4.15 8.94
N THR A 69 -11.70 -3.32 8.32
CA THR A 69 -13.09 -3.65 8.03
C THR A 69 -13.23 -4.53 6.80
N PHE A 70 -12.54 -4.20 5.71
CA PHE A 70 -12.78 -4.85 4.41
C PHE A 70 -11.72 -5.89 4.03
N GLY A 71 -10.52 -5.82 4.61
CA GLY A 71 -9.36 -6.55 4.12
C GLY A 71 -9.52 -8.07 4.09
N SER A 72 -10.40 -8.65 4.91
CA SER A 72 -10.67 -10.10 4.92
C SER A 72 -11.49 -10.59 3.72
N HIS A 73 -12.18 -9.70 2.99
CA HIS A 73 -13.08 -10.10 1.90
C HIS A 73 -13.04 -9.21 0.66
N VAL A 74 -12.40 -8.03 0.71
CA VAL A 74 -12.12 -7.18 -0.46
C VAL A 74 -10.60 -7.10 -0.65
N PRO A 75 -10.07 -7.34 -1.86
CA PRO A 75 -8.65 -7.11 -2.14
C PRO A 75 -8.23 -5.68 -1.85
N ILE A 76 -7.12 -5.49 -1.14
CA ILE A 76 -6.57 -4.17 -0.81
C ILE A 76 -5.13 -4.06 -1.31
N PHE A 77 -4.83 -2.98 -2.03
CA PHE A 77 -3.49 -2.64 -2.48
C PHE A 77 -3.04 -1.28 -1.95
N GLY A 78 -2.03 -1.24 -1.10
CA GLY A 78 -1.49 -0.01 -0.53
C GLY A 78 -0.19 0.43 -1.19
N VAL A 79 -0.05 1.71 -1.54
CA VAL A 79 1.19 2.28 -2.09
C VAL A 79 1.74 3.34 -1.14
N CYS A 80 3.02 3.25 -0.76
CA CYS A 80 3.69 4.22 0.12
C CYS A 80 2.94 4.42 1.46
N LEU A 81 2.21 5.51 1.64
CA LEU A 81 1.40 5.75 2.85
C LEU A 81 0.33 4.66 3.02
N GLY A 82 -0.24 4.17 1.92
CA GLY A 82 -1.12 3.00 1.94
C GLY A 82 -0.42 1.71 2.41
N HIS A 83 0.83 1.49 2.01
CA HIS A 83 1.66 0.36 2.50
C HIS A 83 1.94 0.49 4.00
N GLN A 84 2.29 1.70 4.45
CA GLN A 84 2.53 2.01 5.87
C GLN A 84 1.25 1.83 6.69
N ALA A 85 0.09 2.22 6.14
CA ALA A 85 -1.20 2.01 6.78
C ALA A 85 -1.52 0.53 6.96
N ILE A 86 -1.14 -0.34 6.01
CA ILE A 86 -1.25 -1.80 6.16
C ILE A 86 -0.39 -2.29 7.33
N GLY A 87 0.88 -1.89 7.40
CA GLY A 87 1.76 -2.22 8.52
C GLY A 87 1.15 -1.81 9.87
N ALA A 88 0.72 -0.55 9.97
CA ALA A 88 0.13 0.02 11.18
C ALA A 88 -1.23 -0.63 11.55
N ALA A 89 -2.06 -0.99 10.58
CA ALA A 89 -3.37 -1.59 10.81
C ALA A 89 -3.28 -2.94 11.54
N PHE A 90 -2.20 -3.69 11.33
CA PHE A 90 -1.94 -4.98 11.99
C PHE A 90 -0.97 -4.88 13.16
N GLY A 91 -0.60 -3.67 13.58
CA GLY A 91 0.20 -3.41 14.78
C GLY A 91 1.71 -3.33 14.57
N GLY A 92 2.18 -3.23 13.33
CA GLY A 92 3.60 -2.99 13.03
C GLY A 92 4.01 -1.53 13.26
N THR A 93 5.25 -1.30 13.66
CA THR A 93 5.81 0.05 13.81
C THR A 93 6.13 0.67 12.45
N VAL A 94 5.73 1.94 12.28
CA VAL A 94 6.13 2.79 11.15
C VAL A 94 6.98 3.92 11.70
N ASP A 95 8.23 4.02 11.24
CA ASP A 95 9.18 5.01 11.73
C ASP A 95 10.21 5.34 10.64
N LEU A 96 11.04 6.35 10.88
CA LEU A 96 12.05 6.82 9.95
C LEU A 96 12.97 5.69 9.50
N ALA A 97 13.20 5.60 8.19
CA ALA A 97 14.26 4.79 7.65
C ALA A 97 15.61 5.28 8.18
N ASP A 98 16.57 4.37 8.29
CA ASP A 98 17.93 4.72 8.75
C ASP A 98 18.59 5.74 7.81
N ARG A 99 18.12 5.80 6.56
CA ARG A 99 18.47 6.81 5.56
C ARG A 99 17.23 7.31 4.82
N VAL A 100 17.08 8.63 4.77
CA VAL A 100 16.04 9.27 3.95
C VAL A 100 16.48 9.27 2.48
N LEU A 101 15.68 8.67 1.60
CA LEU A 101 15.90 8.66 0.16
C LEU A 101 14.78 9.43 -0.54
N HIS A 102 15.12 10.48 -1.29
CA HIS A 102 14.17 11.22 -2.14
C HIS A 102 14.62 11.16 -3.61
N GLY A 103 13.76 10.59 -4.46
CA GLY A 103 13.94 10.58 -5.91
C GLY A 103 15.13 9.75 -6.40
N LYS A 104 15.60 8.77 -5.62
CA LYS A 104 16.71 7.91 -6.02
C LYS A 104 16.20 6.54 -6.47
N PRO A 105 16.70 6.01 -7.60
CA PRO A 105 16.43 4.63 -7.97
C PRO A 105 17.05 3.70 -6.93
N SER A 106 16.32 2.66 -6.54
CA SER A 106 16.81 1.61 -5.65
C SER A 106 16.53 0.24 -6.26
N LEU A 107 17.47 -0.68 -6.07
CA LEU A 107 17.26 -2.09 -6.42
C LEU A 107 16.38 -2.75 -5.37
N ILE A 108 15.34 -3.42 -5.83
CA ILE A 108 14.37 -4.13 -5.02
C ILE A 108 14.53 -5.63 -5.25
N PHE A 109 14.66 -6.37 -4.15
CA PHE A 109 14.81 -7.81 -4.12
C PHE A 109 13.52 -8.42 -3.57
N HIS A 110 12.77 -9.13 -4.41
CA HIS A 110 11.52 -9.79 -4.03
C HIS A 110 11.67 -11.31 -3.91
N ASN A 111 10.76 -11.92 -3.16
CA ASN A 111 10.69 -13.38 -2.96
C ASN A 111 9.99 -14.14 -4.10
N ARG A 112 9.56 -13.44 -5.16
CA ARG A 112 8.77 -13.98 -6.30
C ARG A 112 7.39 -14.47 -5.89
N GLY A 113 6.84 -13.92 -4.81
CA GLY A 113 5.48 -14.17 -4.36
C GLY A 113 4.43 -13.65 -5.33
N VAL A 114 3.16 -13.66 -4.92
CA VAL A 114 2.01 -13.50 -5.82
C VAL A 114 2.10 -12.21 -6.64
N LEU A 115 2.50 -11.09 -6.02
CA LEU A 115 2.65 -9.79 -6.67
C LEU A 115 3.80 -9.76 -7.69
N PHE A 116 4.83 -10.58 -7.50
CA PHE A 116 6.11 -10.48 -8.20
C PHE A 116 6.41 -11.64 -9.16
N LYS A 117 5.44 -12.52 -9.44
CA LYS A 117 5.63 -13.73 -10.28
C LYS A 117 6.27 -13.45 -11.65
N GLN A 118 5.92 -12.34 -12.27
CA GLN A 118 6.39 -11.94 -13.61
C GLN A 118 7.30 -10.71 -13.57
N VAL A 119 7.72 -10.28 -12.38
CA VAL A 119 8.63 -9.14 -12.20
C VAL A 119 10.07 -9.64 -12.23
N HIS A 120 10.97 -8.88 -12.86
CA HIS A 120 12.39 -9.19 -12.90
C HIS A 120 13.02 -9.05 -11.50
N LEU A 121 13.97 -9.94 -11.18
CA LEU A 121 14.66 -9.95 -9.89
C LEU A 121 16.17 -9.74 -10.08
N PRO A 122 16.76 -8.66 -9.53
CA PRO A 122 16.12 -7.50 -8.92
C PRO A 122 15.46 -6.57 -9.96
N PHE A 123 14.57 -5.68 -9.55
CA PHE A 123 14.09 -4.58 -10.39
C PHE A 123 14.40 -3.22 -9.76
N THR A 124 14.34 -2.17 -10.57
CA THR A 124 14.56 -0.79 -10.12
C THR A 124 13.23 -0.11 -9.85
N ALA A 125 13.07 0.46 -8.66
CA ALA A 125 11.93 1.30 -8.30
C ALA A 125 12.38 2.69 -7.85
N ALA A 126 11.51 3.69 -8.00
CA ALA A 126 11.73 5.02 -7.48
C ALA A 126 11.33 5.08 -5.99
N ARG A 127 12.20 5.62 -5.13
CA ARG A 127 11.93 5.79 -3.70
C ARG A 127 11.75 7.27 -3.33
N TYR A 128 10.73 7.56 -2.52
CA TYR A 128 10.38 8.92 -2.10
C TYR A 128 10.15 9.07 -0.59
N HIS A 129 10.55 8.08 0.22
CA HIS A 129 9.99 7.90 1.57
C HIS A 129 11.01 8.12 2.69
N SER A 130 10.57 8.86 3.72
CA SER A 130 11.28 9.01 4.98
C SER A 130 10.91 7.95 6.01
N LEU A 131 9.68 7.45 5.99
CA LEU A 131 9.16 6.42 6.90
C LEU A 131 9.17 5.04 6.25
N VAL A 132 9.34 3.99 7.03
CA VAL A 132 9.26 2.58 6.62
C VAL A 132 8.57 1.74 7.70
N VAL A 133 7.93 0.64 7.30
CA VAL A 133 7.50 -0.39 8.25
C VAL A 133 8.75 -1.08 8.81
N LYS A 134 8.84 -1.17 10.13
CA LYS A 134 10.00 -1.76 10.81
C LYS A 134 9.88 -3.29 10.86
N LYS A 135 11.05 -3.94 10.74
CA LYS A 135 11.15 -5.40 10.66
C LYS A 135 11.21 -6.08 12.05
N PHE A 136 11.70 -5.38 13.07
CA PHE A 136 12.00 -5.97 14.38
C PHE A 136 10.74 -6.42 15.15
N ASP A 137 9.60 -5.77 14.90
CA ASP A 137 8.31 -6.03 15.53
C ASP A 137 7.21 -6.31 14.50
N LEU A 138 7.60 -6.74 13.30
CA LEU A 138 6.64 -7.01 12.24
C LEU A 138 5.63 -8.08 12.68
N PRO A 139 4.32 -7.79 12.69
CA PRO A 139 3.30 -8.74 13.10
C PRO A 139 3.35 -10.04 12.29
N THR A 140 3.16 -11.17 12.95
CA THR A 140 3.25 -12.49 12.29
C THR A 140 2.18 -12.72 11.22
N VAL A 141 1.08 -11.97 11.24
CA VAL A 141 0.04 -12.00 10.19
C VAL A 141 0.50 -11.37 8.87
N LEU A 142 1.58 -10.60 8.89
CA LEU A 142 2.23 -10.03 7.71
C LEU A 142 3.46 -10.84 7.31
N SER A 143 3.76 -10.78 6.02
CA SER A 143 4.94 -11.37 5.40
C SER A 143 5.64 -10.33 4.54
N VAL A 144 6.97 -10.34 4.58
CA VAL A 144 7.80 -9.47 3.74
C VAL A 144 7.93 -10.12 2.37
N GLU A 145 7.49 -9.40 1.34
CA GLU A 145 7.52 -9.87 -0.05
C GLU A 145 8.71 -9.30 -0.84
N ALA A 146 9.20 -8.12 -0.44
CA ALA A 146 10.37 -7.50 -1.04
C ALA A 146 11.12 -6.60 -0.05
N GLU A 147 12.42 -6.47 -0.28
CA GLU A 147 13.33 -5.61 0.50
C GLU A 147 14.27 -4.85 -0.44
N ASP A 148 14.86 -3.74 0.04
CA ASP A 148 15.98 -3.08 -0.65
C ASP A 148 17.33 -3.66 -0.22
N ALA A 149 18.43 -3.16 -0.81
CA ALA A 149 19.78 -3.61 -0.49
C ALA A 149 20.22 -3.36 0.97
N GLU A 150 19.53 -2.47 1.68
CA GLU A 150 19.78 -2.15 3.09
C GLU A 150 18.87 -2.96 4.04
N GLY A 151 18.00 -3.82 3.50
CA GLY A 151 17.08 -4.65 4.27
C GLY A 151 15.83 -3.93 4.74
N ASN A 152 15.52 -2.76 4.19
CA ASN A 152 14.24 -2.09 4.46
C ASN A 152 13.11 -2.84 3.74
N ILE A 153 11.96 -2.97 4.40
CA ILE A 153 10.77 -3.60 3.83
C ILE A 153 10.24 -2.74 2.67
N MET A 154 10.18 -3.34 1.48
CA MET A 154 9.71 -2.69 0.24
C MET A 154 8.36 -3.25 -0.24
N ALA A 155 7.97 -4.43 0.24
CA ALA A 155 6.62 -4.93 0.04
C ALA A 155 6.16 -5.84 1.18
N LEU A 156 4.86 -5.81 1.46
CA LEU A 156 4.18 -6.63 2.44
C LEU A 156 3.01 -7.37 1.80
N ALA A 157 2.72 -8.56 2.32
CA ALA A 157 1.46 -9.27 2.08
C ALA A 157 0.88 -9.77 3.41
N HIS A 158 -0.44 -9.69 3.57
CA HIS A 158 -1.12 -10.42 4.63
C HIS A 158 -1.12 -11.91 4.31
N ARG A 159 -0.90 -12.76 5.31
CA ARG A 159 -0.74 -14.20 5.11
C ARG A 159 -2.02 -14.91 4.71
N GLU A 160 -3.17 -14.38 5.15
CA GLU A 160 -4.49 -15.01 4.94
C GLU A 160 -5.43 -14.20 4.04
N TYR A 161 -5.16 -12.90 3.86
CA TYR A 161 -6.09 -11.95 3.26
C TYR A 161 -5.49 -11.38 1.98
N PRO A 162 -6.30 -10.99 0.97
CA PRO A 162 -5.82 -10.42 -0.28
C PRO A 162 -5.33 -8.97 -0.13
N ILE A 163 -4.45 -8.73 0.83
CA ILE A 163 -3.91 -7.42 1.19
C ILE A 163 -2.43 -7.40 0.84
N PHE A 164 -2.05 -6.46 -0.01
CA PHE A 164 -0.67 -6.26 -0.45
C PHE A 164 -0.31 -4.78 -0.34
N GLY A 165 0.93 -4.50 0.06
CA GLY A 165 1.43 -3.13 0.12
C GLY A 165 2.81 -3.03 -0.52
N VAL A 166 3.07 -1.97 -1.29
CA VAL A 166 4.40 -1.65 -1.83
C VAL A 166 4.86 -0.27 -1.33
N GLN A 167 6.11 -0.19 -0.91
CA GLN A 167 6.77 1.03 -0.46
C GLN A 167 7.50 1.70 -1.61
#